data_AF-A0A7Y4YUP8-F1
#
_entry.id   AF-A0A7Y4YUP8-F1
#
_cell.length_a   1.000
_cell.length_b   1.000
_cell.length_c   1.000
_cell.angle_alpha   90.00
_cell.angle_beta   90.00
_cell.angle_gamma   90.00
#
_symmetry.space_group_name_H-M   'P 1'
#
loop_
_entity.id
_entity.type
_entity.pdbx_description
1 polymer ?
#
loop_
_entity_poly.entity_id
_entity_poly.type
_entity_poly.pdbx_seq_one_letter_code
_entity_poly.pdbx_strand_id
1 'polypeptide(L)' 'VTEDALRAFLGQTIAPFKVPVRLWQEHETLPRLGTEKVDKRTLRARYLTVWESEQKNPG' A
#
# COMPACT_ATOMS: atom_id res chain seq x y z
N VAL A 1 7.44 -11.57 4.00
CA VAL A 1 6.22 -11.42 4.83
C VAL A 1 5.05 -11.38 3.86
N THR A 2 3.94 -12.08 4.12
CA THR A 2 2.77 -12.11 3.23
C THR A 2 1.77 -11.00 3.59
N GLU A 3 0.94 -10.59 2.63
CA GLU A 3 -0.11 -9.60 2.84
C GLU A 3 -1.12 -10.05 3.92
N ASP A 4 -1.53 -11.33 3.90
CA ASP A 4 -2.46 -11.88 4.88
C ASP A 4 -1.92 -11.87 6.30
N ALA A 5 -0.62 -12.16 6.47
CA ALA A 5 0.03 -12.10 7.78
C ALA A 5 0.04 -10.66 8.33
N LEU A 6 0.30 -9.66 7.48
CA LEU A 6 0.24 -8.25 7.88
C LEU A 6 -1.19 -7.83 8.23
N ARG A 7 -2.19 -8.27 7.46
CA ARG A 7 -3.60 -7.99 7.74
C ARG A 7 -4.05 -8.59 9.07
N ALA A 8 -3.68 -9.84 9.33
CA ALA A 8 -3.99 -10.53 10.59
C ALA A 8 -3.31 -9.85 11.79
N PHE A 9 -2.08 -9.38 11.64
CA PHE A 9 -1.38 -8.62 12.66
C PHE A 9 -2.08 -7.27 12.96
N LEU A 10 -2.46 -6.53 11.93
CA LEU A 10 -3.17 -5.25 12.08
C LEU A 10 -4.56 -5.46 12.73
N GLY A 11 -5.31 -6.48 12.32
CA GLY A 11 -6.64 -6.76 12.88
C GLY A 11 -6.68 -7.06 14.38
N GLN A 12 -5.55 -7.44 14.97
CA GLN A 12 -5.42 -7.61 16.43
C GLN A 12 -5.21 -6.29 17.18
N THR A 13 -4.72 -5.25 16.49
CA THR A 13 -4.26 -3.99 17.11
C THR A 13 -5.21 -2.83 16.83
N ILE A 14 -5.92 -2.86 15.70
CA ILE A 14 -6.81 -1.78 15.24
C ILE A 14 -8.18 -2.31 14.82
N ALA A 15 -9.18 -1.44 14.88
CA ALA A 15 -10.53 -1.76 14.44
C ALA A 15 -10.56 -2.17 12.95
N PRO A 16 -11.46 -3.08 12.53
CA PRO A 16 -11.47 -3.64 11.17
C PRO A 16 -11.51 -2.60 10.05
N PHE A 17 -12.25 -1.49 10.23
CA PHE A 17 -12.35 -0.43 9.23
C PHE A 17 -11.06 0.39 9.02
N LYS A 18 -10.07 0.25 9.93
CA LYS A 18 -8.76 0.88 9.81
C LYS A 18 -7.73 -0.03 9.11
N VAL A 19 -8.08 -1.29 8.85
CA VAL A 19 -7.20 -2.23 8.16
C VAL A 19 -7.23 -1.93 6.65
N PRO A 20 -6.06 -1.70 6.00
CA PRO A 20 -6.01 -1.40 4.57
C PRO A 20 -6.59 -2.52 3.71
N VAL A 21 -7.29 -2.17 2.62
CA VAL A 21 -7.84 -3.17 1.67
C VAL A 21 -6.74 -3.79 0.81
N ARG A 22 -5.66 -3.05 0.53
CA ARG A 22 -4.51 -3.50 -0.26
C ARG A 22 -3.21 -3.04 0.40
N LEU A 23 -2.21 -3.92 0.43
CA LEU A 23 -0.86 -3.62 0.92
C LEU A 23 0.17 -3.84 -0.21
N TRP A 24 0.90 -2.79 -0.59
CA TRP A 24 2.01 -2.89 -1.53
C TRP A 24 3.34 -2.99 -0.78
N GLN A 25 4.20 -3.89 -1.24
CA GLN A 25 5.57 -4.04 -0.74
C GLN A 25 6.54 -3.56 -1.82
N GLU A 26 7.36 -2.56 -1.49
CA GLU A 26 8.46 -2.10 -2.34
C GLU A 26 9.78 -2.53 -1.73
N HIS A 27 10.69 -2.97 -2.59
CA HIS A 27 12.05 -3.33 -2.21
C HIS A 27 13.05 -2.20 -2.49
N GLU A 28 12.61 -1.16 -3.20
CA GLU A 28 13.40 0.02 -3.53
C GLU A 28 13.06 1.21 -2.60
N THR A 29 13.87 2.26 -2.69
CA THR A 29 13.63 3.48 -1.91
C THR A 29 12.37 4.18 -2.39
N LEU A 30 11.45 4.46 -1.46
CA LEU A 30 10.26 5.25 -1.75
C LEU A 30 10.64 6.64 -2.26
N PRO A 31 9.88 7.22 -3.21
CA PRO A 31 10.13 8.57 -3.71
C PRO A 31 10.09 9.55 -2.54
N ARG A 32 11.11 10.41 -2.47
CA ARG A 32 11.25 11.44 -1.44
C ARG A 32 11.24 12.82 -2.10
N LEU A 33 10.70 13.79 -1.39
CA LEU A 33 10.84 15.20 -1.71
C LEU A 33 12.28 15.64 -1.38
N GLY A 34 12.70 16.82 -1.87
CA GLY A 34 14.01 17.42 -1.53
C GLY A 34 14.25 17.69 -0.03
N THR A 35 13.26 17.39 0.83
CA THR A 35 13.33 17.45 2.29
C THR A 35 13.34 16.06 2.95
N GLU A 36 13.73 15.01 2.21
CA GLU A 36 13.73 13.59 2.59
C GLU A 36 12.36 12.98 2.96
N LYS A 37 11.31 13.79 3.02
CA LYS A 37 9.94 13.34 3.30
C LYS A 37 9.45 12.44 2.16
N VAL A 38 8.75 11.36 2.53
CA VAL A 38 8.10 10.48 1.55
C VAL A 38 7.07 11.27 0.73
N ASP A 39 7.20 11.21 -0.58
CA ASP A 39 6.27 11.83 -1.52
C ASP A 39 5.01 10.96 -1.68
N LYS A 40 4.05 11.19 -0.77
CA LYS A 40 2.75 10.51 -0.79
C LYS A 40 1.95 10.80 -2.06
N ARG A 41 2.17 11.95 -2.73
CA ARG A 41 1.42 12.31 -3.94
C ARG A 41 1.85 11.43 -5.11
N THR A 42 3.15 11.30 -5.31
CA THR A 42 3.72 10.43 -6.34
C THR A 42 3.39 8.97 -6.08
N LEU A 43 3.48 8.51 -4.82
CA LEU A 43 3.07 7.15 -4.46
C LEU A 43 1.59 6.89 -4.73
N ARG A 44 0.72 7.82 -4.36
CA ARG A 44 -0.72 7.68 -4.61
C ARG A 44 -1.03 7.57 -6.10
N ALA A 45 -0.41 8.40 -6.93
CA ALA A 45 -0.59 8.33 -8.38
C ALA A 45 -0.13 6.98 -8.94
N ARG A 46 1.08 6.53 -8.57
CA ARG A 46 1.64 5.23 -9.01
C ARG A 46 0.73 4.06 -8.63
N TYR A 47 0.35 3.94 -7.35
CA TYR A 47 -0.43 2.78 -6.90
C TYR A 47 -1.90 2.86 -7.26
N LEU A 48 -2.45 4.03 -7.54
CA LEU A 48 -3.81 4.12 -8.06
C LEU A 48 -3.91 3.43 -9.42
N THR A 49 -2.95 3.66 -10.32
CA THR A 49 -2.91 2.98 -11.62
C THR A 49 -2.68 1.48 -11.48
N VAL A 50 -1.82 1.05 -10.55
CA VAL A 50 -1.62 -0.38 -10.26
C VAL A 50 -2.92 -1.00 -9.75
N TRP A 51 -3.56 -0.38 -8.78
CA TRP A 51 -4.83 -0.85 -8.21
C TRP A 51 -5.90 -0.98 -9.28
N GLU A 52 -6.11 0.05 -10.11
CA GLU A 52 -7.10 0.01 -11.19
C GLU A 52 -6.83 -1.12 -12.19
N SER A 53 -5.56 -1.42 -12.46
CA SER A 53 -5.16 -2.54 -13.32
C SER A 53 -5.45 -3.89 -12.67
N GLU A 54 -5.14 -4.04 -11.38
CA GLU A 54 -5.47 -5.24 -10.58
C GLU A 54 -6.99 -5.49 -10.53
N GLN A 55 -7.81 -4.43 -10.49
CA GLN A 55 -9.27 -4.56 -10.49
C GLN A 55 -9.85 -4.94 -11.86
N LYS A 56 -9.22 -4.50 -12.97
CA LYS A 56 -9.70 -4.77 -14.33
C LYS A 56 -9.37 -6.16 -14.84
N ASN A 57 -8.38 -6.81 -14.24
CA ASN A 57 -8.03 -8.19 -14.54
C ASN A 57 -8.22 -9.06 -13.29
N PRO A 58 -9.48 -9.27 -12.86
CA PRO A 58 -9.74 -10.32 -11.88
C PRO A 58 -9.45 -11.63 -12.62
N GLY A 59 -8.38 -12.33 -12.23
CA GLY A 59 -8.11 -13.66 -12.78
C GLY A 59 -9.32 -14.57 -12.73
#